data_AF-A0A365P2F0-F1
#
_entry.id   AF-A0A365P2F0-F1
#
_cell.length_a   1.000
_cell.length_b   1.000
_cell.length_c   1.000
_cell.angle_alpha   90.00
_cell.angle_beta   90.00
_cell.angle_gamma   90.00
#
_symmetry.space_group_name_H-M   'P 1'
#
loop_
_entity.id
_entity.type
_entity.pdbx_description
1 polymer ?
#
loop_
_entity_poly.entity_id
_entity_poly.type
_entity_poly.pdbx_seq_one_letter_code
_entity_poly.pdbx_strand_id
1 'polypeptide(L)'
;MKKITLILLAVFFCQFTLANETDSILSKARNLVHDKNYTEAIKMYKTYIEKTNVKELKDVYVELANCYFKSNDKKSALKYIKEAITKQGFNEEDFIYNDKLDSELSRYALSIIYNDLEKLQKQYVSR
;
A
#
# COMPACT_ATOMS: atom_id res chain seq x y z
N MET A 1 -36.97 -0.73 19.78
CA MET A 1 -35.76 -1.57 19.99
C MET A 1 -35.56 -2.59 18.87
N LYS A 2 -36.51 -3.50 18.61
CA LYS A 2 -36.39 -4.55 17.55
C LYS A 2 -36.01 -4.05 16.14
N LYS A 3 -36.56 -2.91 15.72
CA LYS A 3 -36.25 -2.29 14.40
C LYS A 3 -34.84 -1.70 14.33
N ILE A 4 -34.35 -1.12 15.44
CA ILE A 4 -33.00 -0.55 15.54
C ILE A 4 -31.96 -1.68 15.55
N THR A 5 -32.23 -2.77 16.28
CA THR A 5 -31.38 -3.98 16.24
C THR A 5 -31.31 -4.61 14.85
N LEU A 6 -32.40 -4.58 14.07
CA LEU A 6 -32.42 -5.08 12.69
C LEU A 6 -31.58 -4.22 11.74
N ILE A 7 -31.61 -2.90 11.91
CA ILE A 7 -30.78 -1.96 11.15
C ILE A 7 -29.30 -2.13 11.52
N LEU A 8 -28.98 -2.25 12.81
CA LEU A 8 -27.62 -2.53 13.28
C LEU A 8 -27.08 -3.86 12.73
N LEU A 9 -27.92 -4.92 12.70
CA LEU A 9 -27.55 -6.19 12.08
C LEU A 9 -27.24 -6.01 10.58
N ALA A 10 -28.11 -5.32 9.85
CA ALA A 10 -27.94 -5.10 8.41
C ALA A 10 -26.67 -4.28 8.09
N VAL A 11 -26.37 -3.24 8.88
CA VAL A 11 -25.14 -2.44 8.74
C VAL A 11 -23.89 -3.28 9.02
N PHE A 12 -23.94 -4.17 10.01
CA PHE A 12 -22.83 -5.09 10.32
C PHE A 12 -22.58 -6.12 9.20
N PHE A 13 -23.65 -6.67 8.61
CA PHE A 13 -23.53 -7.59 7.47
C PHE A 13 -22.93 -6.93 6.22
N CYS A 14 -23.23 -5.66 5.95
CA CYS A 14 -22.62 -4.91 4.83
C CYS A 14 -21.11 -4.69 5.00
N GLN A 15 -20.59 -4.60 6.23
CA GLN A 15 -19.15 -4.45 6.46
C GLN A 15 -18.39 -5.75 6.14
N PHE A 16 -19.01 -6.92 6.39
CA PHE A 16 -18.40 -8.23 6.15
C PHE A 16 -18.23 -8.57 4.67
N THR A 17 -19.19 -8.17 3.82
CA THR A 17 -19.10 -8.43 2.37
C THR A 17 -18.02 -7.59 1.69
N LEU A 18 -17.87 -6.33 2.10
CA LEU A 18 -16.86 -5.41 1.56
C LEU A 18 -15.43 -5.86 1.89
N ALA A 19 -15.18 -6.32 3.13
CA ALA A 19 -13.86 -6.82 3.54
C ALA A 19 -13.41 -8.03 2.69
N ASN A 20 -14.31 -8.99 2.47
CA ASN A 20 -14.05 -10.17 1.63
C ASN A 20 -13.73 -9.82 0.17
N GLU A 21 -14.38 -8.80 -0.40
CA GLU A 21 -14.07 -8.32 -1.77
C GLU A 21 -12.65 -7.74 -1.83
N THR A 22 -12.27 -6.92 -0.84
CA THR A 22 -10.95 -6.28 -0.82
C THR A 22 -9.82 -7.27 -0.58
N ASP A 23 -10.00 -8.28 0.27
CA ASP A 23 -8.97 -9.31 0.50
C ASP A 23 -8.71 -10.14 -0.77
N SER A 24 -9.78 -10.43 -1.53
CA SER A 24 -9.67 -11.08 -2.84
C SER A 24 -8.87 -10.24 -3.84
N ILE A 25 -9.07 -8.91 -3.85
CA ILE A 25 -8.31 -7.99 -4.71
C ILE A 25 -6.81 -8.02 -4.37
N LEU A 26 -6.45 -7.95 -3.09
CA LEU A 26 -5.05 -7.92 -2.66
C LEU A 26 -4.34 -9.25 -2.95
N SER A 27 -5.00 -10.38 -2.68
CA SER A 27 -4.47 -11.70 -3.03
C SER A 27 -4.23 -11.81 -4.53
N LYS A 28 -5.17 -11.33 -5.36
CA LYS A 28 -5.02 -11.32 -6.81
C LYS A 28 -3.82 -10.47 -7.24
N ALA A 29 -3.62 -9.30 -6.64
CA ALA A 29 -2.46 -8.44 -6.93
C ALA A 29 -1.14 -9.20 -6.67
N ARG A 30 -1.02 -9.87 -5.52
CA ARG A 30 0.17 -10.65 -5.14
C ARG A 30 0.42 -11.86 -6.04
N ASN A 31 -0.62 -12.56 -6.45
CA ASN A 31 -0.49 -13.65 -7.43
C ASN A 31 0.01 -13.14 -8.79
N LEU A 32 -0.48 -11.98 -9.25
CA LEU A 32 0.01 -11.36 -10.48
C LEU A 32 1.49 -10.94 -10.36
N VAL A 33 1.95 -10.50 -9.17
CA VAL A 33 3.38 -10.26 -8.91
C VAL A 33 4.19 -11.55 -9.02
N HIS A 34 3.71 -12.64 -8.41
CA HIS A 34 4.34 -13.95 -8.51
C HIS A 34 4.49 -14.39 -9.99
N ASP A 35 3.47 -14.13 -10.80
CA ASP A 35 3.45 -14.43 -12.23
C ASP A 35 4.20 -13.39 -13.08
N LYS A 36 4.87 -12.41 -12.43
CA LYS A 36 5.59 -11.29 -13.04
C LYS A 36 4.73 -10.40 -13.95
N ASN A 37 3.41 -10.47 -13.82
CA ASN A 37 2.46 -9.62 -14.51
C ASN A 37 2.28 -8.29 -13.75
N TYR A 38 3.34 -7.48 -13.74
CA TYR A 38 3.38 -6.24 -12.96
C TYR A 38 2.34 -5.21 -13.42
N THR A 39 2.01 -5.17 -14.71
CA THR A 39 1.00 -4.23 -15.24
C THR A 39 -0.38 -4.46 -14.63
N GLU A 40 -0.83 -5.71 -14.57
CA GLU A 40 -2.12 -6.03 -13.95
C GLU A 40 -2.03 -5.97 -12.41
N ALA A 41 -0.90 -6.36 -11.82
CA ALA A 41 -0.69 -6.24 -10.37
C ALA A 41 -0.84 -4.79 -9.90
N ILE A 42 -0.25 -3.83 -10.63
CA ILE A 42 -0.38 -2.38 -10.37
C ILE A 42 -1.84 -1.95 -10.35
N LYS A 43 -2.64 -2.41 -11.33
CA LYS A 43 -4.07 -2.08 -11.37
C LYS A 43 -4.78 -2.60 -10.12
N MET A 44 -4.54 -3.86 -9.75
CA MET A 44 -5.19 -4.46 -8.58
C MET A 44 -4.78 -3.80 -7.26
N TYR A 45 -3.50 -3.48 -7.06
CA TYR A 45 -3.04 -2.75 -5.87
C TYR A 45 -3.67 -1.37 -5.76
N LYS A 46 -3.76 -0.62 -6.87
CA LYS A 46 -4.46 0.68 -6.87
C LYS A 46 -5.93 0.54 -6.52
N THR A 47 -6.61 -0.44 -7.11
CA THR A 47 -8.01 -0.75 -6.77
C THR A 47 -8.17 -1.13 -5.30
N TYR A 48 -7.22 -1.88 -4.72
CA TYR A 48 -7.24 -2.20 -3.29
C TYR A 48 -7.15 -0.93 -2.44
N ILE A 49 -6.16 -0.07 -2.71
CA ILE A 49 -5.96 1.20 -2.00
C ILE A 49 -7.20 2.10 -2.08
N GLU A 50 -7.90 2.11 -3.22
CA GLU A 50 -9.10 2.92 -3.44
C GLU A 50 -10.34 2.37 -2.72
N LYS A 51 -10.47 1.05 -2.59
CA LYS A 51 -11.68 0.39 -2.06
C LYS A 51 -11.59 -0.04 -0.60
N THR A 52 -10.37 -0.21 -0.08
CA THR A 52 -10.17 -0.74 1.26
C THR A 52 -10.49 0.29 2.34
N ASN A 53 -11.04 -0.18 3.47
CA ASN A 53 -11.20 0.61 4.69
C ASN A 53 -10.03 0.40 5.67
N VAL A 54 -9.05 -0.44 5.31
CA VAL A 54 -7.84 -0.68 6.11
C VAL A 54 -6.99 0.59 6.12
N LYS A 55 -6.62 1.03 7.33
CA LYS A 55 -5.80 2.23 7.51
C LYS A 55 -4.32 1.98 7.33
N GLU A 56 -3.83 0.81 7.71
CA GLU A 56 -2.43 0.43 7.62
C GLU A 56 -2.13 -0.14 6.23
N LEU A 57 -1.73 0.74 5.30
CA LEU A 57 -1.45 0.38 3.91
C LEU A 57 0.04 0.44 3.57
N LYS A 58 0.92 0.60 4.57
CA LYS A 58 2.35 0.78 4.37
C LYS A 58 2.95 -0.26 3.42
N ASP A 59 2.74 -1.54 3.72
CA ASP A 59 3.27 -2.64 2.90
C ASP A 59 2.65 -2.67 1.51
N VAL A 60 1.37 -2.31 1.37
CA VAL A 60 0.69 -2.26 0.06
C VAL A 60 1.31 -1.20 -0.85
N TYR A 61 1.66 -0.04 -0.28
CA TYR A 61 2.36 1.02 -1.03
C TYR A 61 3.77 0.57 -1.45
N VAL A 62 4.46 -0.17 -0.59
CA VAL A 62 5.79 -0.76 -0.88
C VAL A 62 5.68 -1.81 -1.99
N GLU A 63 4.75 -2.75 -1.88
CA GLU A 63 4.50 -3.80 -2.88
C GLU A 63 4.12 -3.18 -4.24
N LEU A 64 3.31 -2.11 -4.24
CA LEU A 64 3.00 -1.34 -5.46
C LEU A 64 4.24 -0.66 -6.05
N ALA A 65 5.08 -0.04 -5.20
CA ALA A 65 6.32 0.58 -5.64
C ALA A 65 7.29 -0.44 -6.26
N ASN A 66 7.37 -1.64 -5.70
CA ASN A 66 8.14 -2.75 -6.27
C ASN A 66 7.65 -3.11 -7.68
N CYS A 67 6.34 -3.17 -7.89
CA CYS A 67 5.78 -3.48 -9.21
C CYS A 67 6.22 -2.45 -10.25
N TYR A 68 6.13 -1.16 -9.92
CA TYR A 68 6.61 -0.09 -10.79
C TYR A 68 8.11 -0.17 -11.06
N PHE A 69 8.90 -0.50 -10.03
CA PHE A 69 10.35 -0.67 -10.18
C PHE A 69 10.69 -1.83 -11.11
N LYS A 70 10.04 -2.99 -10.94
CA LYS A 70 10.24 -4.17 -11.78
C LYS A 70 9.69 -4.01 -13.19
N SER A 71 8.73 -3.12 -13.41
CA SER A 71 8.29 -2.68 -14.75
C SER A 71 9.12 -1.53 -15.33
N ASN A 72 10.28 -1.22 -14.74
CA ASN A 72 11.22 -0.16 -15.14
C ASN A 72 10.68 1.28 -15.06
N ASP A 73 9.58 1.51 -14.34
CA ASP A 73 9.06 2.85 -14.04
C ASP A 73 9.56 3.32 -12.67
N LYS A 74 10.84 3.68 -12.62
CA LYS A 74 11.51 4.16 -11.39
C LYS A 74 10.90 5.46 -10.85
N LYS A 75 10.26 6.27 -11.70
CA LYS A 75 9.60 7.53 -11.29
C LYS A 75 8.37 7.23 -10.46
N SER A 76 7.51 6.34 -10.94
CA SER A 76 6.33 5.91 -10.19
C SER A 76 6.72 5.12 -8.95
N ALA A 77 7.75 4.27 -9.01
CA ALA A 77 8.25 3.56 -7.84
C ALA A 77 8.64 4.54 -6.71
N LEU A 78 9.46 5.55 -7.04
CA LEU A 78 9.87 6.57 -6.09
C LEU A 78 8.68 7.38 -5.54
N LYS A 79 7.70 7.71 -6.41
CA LYS A 79 6.47 8.38 -5.99
C LYS A 79 5.77 7.59 -4.89
N TYR A 80 5.56 6.28 -5.09
CA TYR A 80 4.84 5.45 -4.12
C TYR A 80 5.63 5.20 -2.84
N ILE A 81 6.97 5.17 -2.88
CA ILE A 81 7.79 5.20 -1.65
C ILE A 81 7.58 6.51 -0.88
N LYS A 82 7.60 7.66 -1.57
CA LYS A 82 7.30 8.96 -0.90
C LYS A 82 5.90 8.99 -0.31
N GLU A 83 4.92 8.38 -0.97
CA GLU A 83 3.57 8.24 -0.42
C GLU A 83 3.52 7.27 0.76
N ALA A 84 4.27 6.18 0.76
CA ALA A 84 4.42 5.31 1.93
C ALA A 84 4.96 6.10 3.13
N ILE A 85 5.95 6.97 2.93
CA ILE A 85 6.53 7.81 3.99
C ILE A 85 5.51 8.83 4.49
N THR A 86 4.97 9.64 3.58
CA THR A 86 4.14 10.82 3.92
C THR A 86 2.71 10.46 4.31
N LYS A 87 2.21 9.26 3.93
CA LYS A 87 0.83 8.85 4.18
C LYS A 87 0.70 7.65 5.11
N GLN A 88 1.70 6.77 5.16
CA GLN A 88 1.63 5.47 5.86
C GLN A 88 2.73 5.30 6.92
N GLY A 89 3.48 6.37 7.24
CA GLY A 89 4.49 6.32 8.29
C GLY A 89 5.70 5.44 7.98
N PHE A 90 5.97 5.16 6.69
CA PHE A 90 7.20 4.48 6.30
C PHE A 90 8.42 5.31 6.70
N ASN A 91 9.40 4.68 7.37
CA ASN A 91 10.52 5.38 7.99
C ASN A 91 11.89 4.80 7.59
N GLU A 92 12.95 5.25 8.26
CA GLU A 92 14.31 4.79 7.99
C GLU A 92 14.52 3.31 8.31
N GLU A 93 13.96 2.82 9.43
CA GLU A 93 14.01 1.41 9.82
C GLU A 93 13.33 0.53 8.76
N ASP A 94 12.22 0.99 8.19
CA ASP A 94 11.52 0.26 7.14
C ASP A 94 12.38 0.07 5.87
N PHE A 95 13.32 0.99 5.54
CA PHE A 95 14.28 0.77 4.43
C PHE A 95 15.23 -0.40 4.67
N ILE A 96 15.48 -0.74 5.95
CA ILE A 96 16.43 -1.76 6.38
C ILE A 96 15.71 -3.09 6.65
N TYR A 97 14.54 -3.05 7.28
CA TYR A 97 13.89 -4.22 7.86
C TYR A 97 12.59 -4.65 7.18
N ASN A 98 12.03 -3.86 6.24
CA ASN A 98 10.80 -4.26 5.55
C ASN A 98 11.10 -5.42 4.57
N ASP A 99 10.56 -6.60 4.85
CA ASP A 99 10.77 -7.82 4.08
C ASP A 99 10.06 -7.81 2.71
N LYS A 100 9.12 -6.89 2.50
CA LYS A 100 8.42 -6.70 1.23
C LYS A 100 9.19 -5.76 0.31
N LEU A 101 10.00 -4.84 0.82
CA LEU A 101 10.69 -3.86 -0.02
C LEU A 101 11.82 -4.52 -0.82
N ASP A 102 11.78 -4.38 -2.14
CA ASP A 102 12.86 -4.87 -2.99
C ASP A 102 14.19 -4.18 -2.63
N SER A 103 15.26 -4.95 -2.42
CA SER A 103 16.53 -4.40 -1.92
C SER A 103 17.18 -3.40 -2.88
N GLU A 104 16.98 -3.54 -4.20
CA GLU A 104 17.49 -2.57 -5.17
C GLU A 104 16.64 -1.30 -5.15
N LEU A 105 15.32 -1.42 -5.03
CA LEU A 105 14.43 -0.28 -4.84
C LEU A 105 14.75 0.46 -3.54
N SER A 106 15.00 -0.25 -2.44
CA SER A 106 15.40 0.34 -1.16
C SER A 106 16.63 1.23 -1.33
N ARG A 107 17.73 0.65 -1.85
CA ARG A 107 18.99 1.39 -2.10
C ARG A 107 18.78 2.59 -3.03
N TYR A 108 18.06 2.38 -4.13
CA TYR A 108 17.77 3.44 -5.11
C TYR A 108 16.96 4.57 -4.49
N ALA A 109 15.85 4.27 -3.85
CA ALA A 109 14.97 5.27 -3.27
C ALA A 109 15.69 6.04 -2.15
N LEU A 110 16.40 5.34 -1.26
CA LEU A 110 17.17 5.96 -0.19
C LEU A 110 18.24 6.90 -0.75
N SER A 111 18.98 6.50 -1.78
CA SER A 111 20.00 7.37 -2.42
C SER A 111 19.44 8.69 -2.94
N ILE A 112 18.14 8.74 -3.29
CA ILE A 112 17.48 9.94 -3.80
C ILE A 112 16.88 10.79 -2.68
N ILE A 113 16.31 10.16 -1.66
CA ILE A 113 15.50 10.87 -0.65
C ILE A 113 16.19 11.05 0.69
N TYR A 114 17.39 10.48 0.91
CA TYR A 114 18.05 10.47 2.22
C TYR A 114 18.08 11.86 2.87
N ASN A 115 18.52 12.89 2.13
CA ASN A 115 18.60 14.26 2.64
C ASN A 115 17.23 14.89 2.94
N ASP A 116 16.16 14.39 2.33
CA ASP A 116 14.78 14.88 2.50
C ASP A 116 13.94 13.98 3.43
N LEU A 117 14.50 12.88 3.93
CA LEU A 117 13.73 11.83 4.62
C LEU A 117 13.02 12.36 5.86
N GLU A 118 13.73 13.11 6.70
CA GLU A 118 13.17 13.74 7.90
C GLU A 118 12.02 14.70 7.54
N LYS A 119 12.20 15.49 6.47
CA LYS A 119 11.17 16.42 5.99
C LYS A 119 9.93 15.68 5.47
N LEU A 120 10.11 14.56 4.79
CA LEU A 120 9.00 13.72 4.31
C LEU A 120 8.25 13.08 5.49
N GLN A 121 8.96 12.57 6.49
CA GLN A 121 8.35 11.96 7.68
C GLN A 121 7.56 12.98 8.51
N LYS A 122 8.04 14.23 8.64
CA LYS A 122 7.29 15.29 9.32
C LYS A 122 5.90 15.54 8.71
N GLN A 123 5.73 15.34 7.39
CA GLN A 123 4.42 15.48 6.73
C GLN A 123 3.42 14.41 7.14
N TYR A 124 3.89 13.23 7.57
CA TYR A 124 3.03 12.18 8.09
C TYR A 124 2.53 12.52 9.49
N VAL A 125 3.44 12.98 10.37
CA VAL A 125 3.13 13.32 11.76
C VAL A 125 2.19 14.53 11.87
N SER A 126 2.18 15.42 10.88
CA SER A 126 1.34 16.63 10.86
C SER A 126 -0.09 16.42 10.36
N ARG A 127 -0.55 15.18 10.14
CA ARG A 127 -1.89 14.84 9.66
C ARG A 127 -2.86 14.53 10.79
#